data_AF-A0A932VAR0-F1
#
_entry.id   AF-A0A932VAR0-F1
#
_cell.length_a   1.000
_cell.length_b   1.000
_cell.length_c   1.000
_cell.angle_alpha   90.00
_cell.angle_beta   90.00
_cell.angle_gamma   90.00
#
_symmetry.space_group_name_H-M   'P 1'
#
loop_
_entity.id
_entity.type
_entity.pdbx_description
1 polymer ?
#
loop_
_entity_poly.entity_id
_entity_poly.type
_entity_poly.pdbx_seq_one_letter_code
_entity_poly.pdbx_strand_id
1 'polypeptide(L)'
;MINRYAFKVWYRDFLVWTRYWWTSLVGGLGEPVLYFLGMGYGLGSFIKNIDGMPYLQFLAPALIASTIMHSASFETTYSSYTRMEIQKTFHSIAVTPVNVSEVVAGEILWGATKSLLSALFVGKASLIHGVQFAWLVLLTILIFRWSVRRMVRRLVT
;
A
#
# COMPACT_ATOMS: atom_id res chain seq x y z
N MET A 1 4.21 1.32 22.18
CA MET A 1 4.81 1.52 20.84
C MET A 1 3.94 2.37 19.93
N ILE A 2 2.62 2.13 19.84
CA ILE A 2 1.71 3.00 19.07
C ILE A 2 1.05 3.98 20.06
N ASN A 3 1.40 5.27 19.94
CA ASN A 3 0.88 6.37 20.77
C ASN A 3 0.36 7.50 19.86
N ARG A 4 -0.30 8.51 20.43
CA ARG A 4 -0.80 9.69 19.70
C ARG A 4 0.28 10.39 18.86
N TYR A 5 1.54 10.36 19.29
CA TYR A 5 2.65 10.97 18.57
C TYR A 5 3.06 10.17 17.34
N ALA A 6 3.15 8.84 17.45
CA ALA A 6 3.37 7.94 16.31
C ALA A 6 2.26 8.10 15.25
N PHE A 7 1.02 8.26 15.70
CA PHE A 7 -0.10 8.52 14.83
C PHE A 7 0.00 9.88 14.10
N LYS A 8 0.52 10.93 14.75
CA LYS A 8 0.78 12.23 14.10
C LYS A 8 1.84 12.14 13.01
N VAL A 9 2.89 11.34 13.22
CA VAL A 9 3.93 11.08 12.22
C VAL A 9 3.32 10.36 11.02
N TRP A 10 2.56 9.28 11.26
CA TRP A 10 1.80 8.58 10.22
C TRP A 10 0.86 9.51 9.44
N TYR A 11 0.13 10.38 10.15
CA TYR A 11 -0.84 11.29 9.53
C TYR A 11 -0.16 12.31 8.62
N ARG A 12 1.03 12.80 8.99
CA ARG A 12 1.85 13.65 8.12
C ARG A 12 2.16 12.93 6.80
N ASP A 13 2.62 11.69 6.86
CA ASP A 13 2.99 10.94 5.65
C ASP A 13 1.78 10.62 4.78
N PHE A 14 0.66 10.29 5.40
CA PHE A 14 -0.61 10.13 4.70
C PHE A 14 -1.02 11.41 3.96
N LEU A 15 -0.94 12.58 4.61
CA LEU A 15 -1.27 13.85 3.96
C LEU A 15 -0.34 14.17 2.79
N VAL A 16 0.97 13.95 2.94
CA VAL A 16 1.93 14.15 1.84
C VAL A 16 1.59 13.23 0.68
N TRP A 17 1.36 11.94 0.95
CA TRP A 17 0.98 10.97 -0.07
C TRP A 17 -0.32 11.35 -0.78
N THR A 18 -1.34 11.86 -0.07
CA THR A 18 -2.59 12.29 -0.71
C THR A 18 -2.40 13.43 -1.71
N ARG A 19 -1.31 14.21 -1.66
CA ARG A 19 -1.00 15.18 -2.72
C ARG A 19 -0.41 14.55 -3.97
N TYR A 20 0.28 13.42 -3.81
CA TYR A 20 0.95 12.69 -4.90
C TYR A 20 0.25 11.35 -5.21
N TRP A 21 -1.00 11.20 -4.78
CA TRP A 21 -1.72 9.92 -4.88
C TRP A 21 -1.83 9.46 -6.34
N TRP A 22 -2.03 10.38 -7.28
CA TRP A 22 -2.13 10.06 -8.70
C TRP A 22 -0.83 9.49 -9.26
N THR A 23 0.30 10.15 -9.03
CA THR A 23 1.61 9.69 -9.52
C THR A 23 2.04 8.40 -8.81
N SER A 24 1.74 8.29 -7.51
CA SER A 24 1.98 7.06 -6.75
C SER A 24 1.15 5.89 -7.26
N LEU A 25 -0.09 6.11 -7.71
CA LEU A 25 -0.96 5.07 -8.26
C LEU A 25 -0.50 4.63 -9.63
N VAL A 26 -0.25 5.57 -10.53
CA VAL A 26 0.20 5.26 -11.89
C VAL A 26 1.54 4.53 -11.86
N GLY A 27 2.48 4.98 -11.02
CA GLY A 27 3.76 4.30 -10.82
C GLY A 27 3.61 2.92 -10.18
N GLY A 28 2.76 2.79 -9.16
CA GLY A 28 2.56 1.53 -8.44
C GLY A 28 1.75 0.46 -9.19
N LEU A 29 0.89 0.87 -10.12
CA LEU A 29 0.06 -0.04 -10.92
C LEU A 29 0.65 -0.38 -12.29
N GLY A 30 1.63 0.37 -12.77
CA GLY A 30 2.27 0.11 -14.06
C GLY A 30 2.79 -1.32 -14.15
N GLU A 31 3.60 -1.74 -13.18
CA GLU A 31 4.22 -3.07 -13.19
C GLU A 31 3.19 -4.21 -13.09
N PRO A 32 2.25 -4.23 -12.11
CA PRO A 32 1.25 -5.29 -12.01
C PRO A 32 0.31 -5.37 -13.21
N VAL A 33 -0.06 -4.23 -13.81
CA VAL A 33 -0.90 -4.21 -15.02
C VAL A 33 -0.12 -4.78 -16.21
N LEU A 34 1.16 -4.40 -16.38
CA LEU A 34 2.01 -4.98 -17.43
C LEU A 34 2.21 -6.48 -17.23
N TYR A 35 2.31 -6.96 -15.99
CA TYR A 35 2.35 -8.40 -15.71
C TYR A 35 1.04 -9.10 -16.09
N PHE A 36 -0.12 -8.54 -15.75
CA PHE A 36 -1.40 -9.10 -16.18
C PHE A 36 -1.57 -9.07 -17.70
N LEU A 37 -1.13 -8.00 -18.37
CA LEU A 37 -1.20 -7.92 -19.83
C LEU A 37 -0.24 -8.92 -20.49
N GLY A 38 1.04 -8.90 -20.12
CA GLY A 38 2.06 -9.76 -20.72
C GLY A 38 1.87 -11.23 -20.38
N MET A 39 1.67 -11.56 -19.11
CA MET A 39 1.49 -12.96 -18.69
C MET A 39 0.05 -13.44 -18.90
N GLY A 40 -0.96 -12.59 -18.71
CA GLY A 40 -2.36 -12.99 -18.90
C GLY A 40 -2.73 -13.16 -20.37
N TYR A 41 -2.46 -12.19 -21.23
CA TYR A 41 -2.74 -12.32 -22.68
C TYR A 41 -1.68 -13.11 -23.42
N GLY A 42 -0.39 -12.93 -23.09
CA GLY A 42 0.69 -13.67 -23.73
C GLY A 42 0.72 -15.13 -23.27
N LEU A 43 1.21 -15.36 -22.06
CA LEU A 43 1.44 -16.73 -21.56
C LEU A 43 0.14 -17.49 -21.26
N GLY A 44 -0.91 -16.81 -20.81
CA GLY A 44 -2.22 -17.41 -20.53
C GLY A 44 -2.93 -17.98 -21.76
N SER A 45 -2.50 -17.60 -22.97
CA SER A 45 -2.96 -18.24 -24.21
C SER A 45 -2.38 -19.65 -24.40
N PHE A 46 -1.16 -19.88 -23.90
CA PHE A 46 -0.45 -21.16 -23.97
C PHE A 46 -0.72 -22.04 -22.74
N ILE A 47 -0.77 -21.45 -21.54
CA ILE A 47 -1.00 -22.15 -20.27
C ILE A 47 -2.35 -21.73 -19.72
N LYS A 48 -3.36 -22.57 -19.94
CA LYS A 48 -4.74 -22.30 -19.48
C LYS A 48 -4.95 -22.69 -18.02
N ASN A 49 -4.46 -23.86 -17.63
CA ASN A 49 -4.62 -24.40 -16.28
C ASN A 49 -3.29 -24.89 -15.72
N ILE A 50 -3.08 -24.69 -14.42
CA ILE A 50 -2.01 -25.28 -13.63
C ILE A 50 -2.70 -26.07 -12.51
N ASP A 51 -2.45 -27.37 -12.41
CA ASP A 51 -3.03 -28.25 -11.39
C ASP A 51 -4.56 -28.12 -11.26
N GLY A 52 -5.26 -27.95 -12.38
CA GLY A 52 -6.71 -27.78 -12.43
C GLY A 52 -7.24 -26.38 -12.08
N MET A 53 -6.38 -25.43 -11.73
CA MET A 53 -6.72 -24.02 -11.49
C MET A 53 -6.41 -23.15 -12.72
N PRO A 54 -7.29 -22.20 -13.10
CA PRO A 54 -6.98 -21.23 -14.15
C PRO A 54 -5.69 -20.46 -13.84
N TYR A 55 -4.80 -20.33 -14.83
CA TYR A 55 -3.50 -19.68 -14.67
C TYR A 55 -3.59 -18.26 -14.04
N LEU A 56 -4.58 -17.46 -14.46
CA LEU A 56 -4.77 -16.11 -13.91
C LEU A 56 -5.14 -16.13 -12.41
N GLN A 57 -5.86 -17.16 -11.94
CA GLN A 57 -6.19 -17.31 -10.52
C GLN A 57 -4.97 -17.71 -9.70
N PHE A 58 -4.07 -18.52 -10.27
CA PHE A 58 -2.78 -18.84 -9.66
C PHE A 58 -1.84 -17.62 -9.58
N LEU A 59 -1.83 -16.79 -10.64
CA LEU A 59 -0.94 -15.63 -10.75
C LEU A 59 -1.34 -14.46 -9.83
N ALA A 60 -2.64 -14.23 -9.65
CA ALA A 60 -3.16 -13.09 -8.88
C ALA A 60 -2.59 -12.95 -7.44
N PRO A 61 -2.61 -13.99 -6.57
CA PRO A 61 -2.06 -13.87 -5.22
C PRO A 61 -0.55 -13.62 -5.19
N ALA A 62 0.19 -14.18 -6.15
CA ALA A 62 1.64 -13.94 -6.28
C ALA A 62 1.93 -12.46 -6.58
N LEU A 63 1.17 -11.86 -7.50
CA LEU A 63 1.31 -10.44 -7.84
C LEU A 63 0.88 -9.51 -6.69
N ILE A 64 -0.15 -9.88 -5.93
CA ILE A 64 -0.55 -9.10 -4.75
C ILE A 64 0.57 -9.15 -3.70
N ALA A 65 1.11 -10.34 -3.41
CA ALA A 65 2.18 -10.50 -2.43
C ALA A 65 3.46 -9.74 -2.83
N SER A 66 3.88 -9.85 -4.10
CA SER A 66 5.06 -9.13 -4.59
C SER A 66 4.87 -7.61 -4.53
N THR A 67 3.67 -7.11 -4.86
CA THR A 67 3.34 -5.68 -4.75
C THR A 67 3.42 -5.18 -3.31
N ILE A 68 2.89 -5.94 -2.34
CA ILE A 68 2.95 -5.58 -0.91
C ILE A 68 4.42 -5.49 -0.48
N MET A 69 5.20 -6.53 -0.75
CA MET A 69 6.61 -6.60 -0.36
C MET A 69 7.43 -5.47 -0.98
N HIS A 70 7.25 -5.23 -2.27
CA HIS A 70 7.94 -4.16 -2.99
C HIS A 70 7.54 -2.80 -2.43
N SER A 71 6.25 -2.51 -2.32
CA SER A 71 5.76 -1.22 -1.82
C SER A 71 6.19 -0.95 -0.37
N ALA A 72 6.20 -1.96 0.49
CA ALA A 72 6.67 -1.82 1.87
C ALA A 72 8.19 -1.56 1.91
N SER A 73 8.98 -2.34 1.17
CA SER A 73 10.44 -2.23 1.14
C SER A 73 10.91 -0.88 0.63
N PHE A 74 10.28 -0.37 -0.44
CA PHE A 74 10.59 0.96 -0.98
C PHE A 74 10.24 2.07 -0.01
N GLU A 75 9.12 1.95 0.72
CA GLU A 75 8.72 2.95 1.70
C GLU A 75 9.68 2.98 2.89
N THR A 76 9.99 1.82 3.48
CA THR A 76 10.85 1.73 4.68
C THR A 76 12.33 1.94 4.40
N THR A 77 12.75 1.83 3.14
CA THR A 77 14.15 2.00 2.74
C THR A 77 14.34 3.35 2.06
N TYR A 78 13.94 3.45 0.80
CA TYR A 78 14.24 4.61 -0.04
C TYR A 78 13.51 5.87 0.43
N SER A 79 12.21 5.73 0.75
CA SER A 79 11.40 6.87 1.20
C SER A 79 11.84 7.37 2.57
N SER A 80 12.02 6.47 3.54
CA SER A 80 12.55 6.83 4.86
C SER A 80 13.97 7.40 4.80
N TYR A 81 14.87 6.85 3.96
CA TYR A 81 16.21 7.42 3.76
C TYR A 81 16.15 8.83 3.19
N THR A 82 15.32 9.06 2.16
CA THR A 82 15.14 10.39 1.56
C THR A 82 14.62 11.40 2.59
N ARG A 83 13.67 10.98 3.45
CA ARG A 83 13.16 11.81 4.56
C ARG A 83 14.22 12.09 5.62
N MET A 84 15.15 11.17 5.84
CA MET A 84 16.23 11.31 6.81
C MET A 84 17.34 12.22 6.28
N GLU A 85 17.89 11.91 5.11
CA GLU A 85 19.11 12.55 4.62
C GLU A 85 18.88 13.76 3.73
N ILE A 86 17.94 13.70 2.79
CA ILE A 86 17.76 14.77 1.81
C ILE A 86 16.81 15.83 2.35
N GLN A 87 15.63 15.41 2.83
CA GLN A 87 14.61 16.35 3.31
C GLN A 87 14.85 16.80 4.76
N LYS A 88 15.74 16.11 5.48
CA LYS A 88 16.04 16.35 6.91
C LYS A 88 14.80 16.38 7.81
N THR A 89 13.72 15.72 7.39
CA THR A 89 12.42 15.69 8.07
C THR A 89 12.55 15.05 9.46
N PHE A 90 13.39 14.01 9.59
CA PHE A 90 13.59 13.35 10.88
C PHE A 90 14.33 14.25 11.88
N HIS A 91 15.29 15.05 11.40
CA HIS A 91 15.96 16.07 12.23
C HIS A 91 14.97 17.14 12.70
N SER A 92 14.05 17.58 11.83
CA SER A 92 13.00 18.52 12.21
C SER A 92 12.05 17.95 13.28
N ILE A 93 11.71 16.66 13.21
CA ILE A 93 10.91 16.01 14.26
C ILE A 93 11.68 15.88 15.56
N ALA A 94 13.01 15.68 15.52
CA ALA A 94 13.82 15.49 16.72
C ALA A 94 13.83 16.72 17.66
N VAL A 95 13.47 17.92 17.16
CA VAL A 95 13.33 19.14 17.97
C VAL A 95 11.95 19.24 18.65
N THR A 96 11.00 18.40 18.25
CA THR A 96 9.65 18.33 18.85
C THR A 96 9.64 17.34 20.02
N PRO A 97 8.63 17.34 20.92
CA PRO A 97 8.56 16.43 22.06
C PRO A 97 8.20 14.97 21.67
N VAL A 98 8.58 14.52 20.47
CA VAL A 98 8.32 13.19 19.93
C VAL A 98 9.57 12.32 20.09
N ASN A 99 9.42 11.13 20.65
CA ASN A 99 10.54 10.20 20.82
C ASN A 99 10.87 9.46 19.51
N VAL A 100 12.13 9.05 19.34
CA VAL A 100 12.59 8.30 18.15
C VAL A 100 11.79 7.02 17.94
N SER A 101 11.46 6.29 19.00
CA SER A 101 10.64 5.06 18.93
C SER A 101 9.23 5.32 18.39
N GLU A 102 8.68 6.51 18.63
CA GLU A 102 7.37 6.92 18.12
C GLU A 102 7.46 7.31 16.63
N VAL A 103 8.57 7.91 16.20
CA VAL A 103 8.84 8.17 14.77
C VAL A 103 8.96 6.87 14.00
N VAL A 104 9.75 5.91 14.50
CA VAL A 104 9.90 4.59 13.88
C VAL A 104 8.57 3.85 13.80
N ALA A 105 7.78 3.87 14.89
CA ALA A 105 6.44 3.26 14.88
C ALA A 105 5.51 3.93 13.85
N GLY A 106 5.57 5.25 13.69
CA GLY A 106 4.82 5.99 12.68
C GLY A 106 5.19 5.62 11.25
N GLU A 107 6.49 5.53 10.95
CA GLU A 107 7.00 5.13 9.63
C GLU A 107 6.65 3.67 9.29
N ILE A 108 6.73 2.75 10.26
CA ILE A 108 6.31 1.34 10.08
C ILE A 108 4.81 1.26 9.79
N LEU A 109 3.99 1.98 10.57
CA LEU A 109 2.54 2.06 10.33
C LEU A 109 2.23 2.64 8.95
N TRP A 110 3.03 3.62 8.51
CA TRP A 110 2.85 4.25 7.21
C TRP A 110 3.21 3.29 6.08
N GLY A 111 4.36 2.62 6.15
CA GLY A 111 4.76 1.58 5.20
C GLY A 111 3.73 0.46 5.09
N ALA A 112 3.19 -0.01 6.22
CA ALA A 112 2.12 -1.00 6.25
C ALA A 112 0.83 -0.49 5.60
N THR A 113 0.44 0.76 5.87
CA THR A 113 -0.77 1.36 5.29
C THR A 113 -0.63 1.53 3.78
N LYS A 114 0.49 2.08 3.31
CA LYS A 114 0.74 2.36 1.89
C LYS A 114 0.82 1.05 1.09
N SER A 115 1.53 0.05 1.59
CA SER A 115 1.62 -1.27 0.95
C SER A 115 0.26 -1.98 0.89
N LEU A 116 -0.55 -1.88 1.96
CA LEU A 116 -1.92 -2.39 1.94
C LEU A 116 -2.74 -1.68 0.84
N LEU A 117 -2.69 -0.35 0.76
CA LEU A 117 -3.39 0.41 -0.29
C LEU A 117 -2.98 -0.07 -1.69
N SER A 118 -1.67 -0.21 -1.96
CA SER A 118 -1.15 -0.75 -3.24
C SER A 118 -1.72 -2.13 -3.56
N ALA A 119 -1.77 -3.04 -2.59
CA ALA A 119 -2.37 -4.35 -2.75
C ALA A 119 -3.87 -4.30 -3.10
N LEU A 120 -4.62 -3.34 -2.54
CA LEU A 120 -6.04 -3.19 -2.87
C LEU A 120 -6.25 -2.77 -4.32
N PHE A 121 -5.38 -1.91 -4.85
CA PHE A 121 -5.45 -1.50 -6.24
C PHE A 121 -5.16 -2.67 -7.18
N VAL A 122 -4.11 -3.44 -6.90
CA VAL A 122 -3.78 -4.64 -7.69
C VAL A 122 -4.88 -5.70 -7.58
N GLY A 123 -5.37 -5.97 -6.36
CA GLY A 123 -6.46 -6.92 -6.14
C GLY A 123 -7.73 -6.53 -6.88
N LYS A 124 -8.10 -5.23 -6.91
CA LYS A 124 -9.20 -4.73 -7.75
C LYS A 124 -8.96 -4.99 -9.24
N ALA A 125 -7.75 -4.76 -9.74
CA ALA A 125 -7.41 -5.03 -11.14
C ALA A 125 -7.53 -6.53 -11.49
N SER A 126 -7.23 -7.42 -10.54
CA SER A 126 -7.41 -8.87 -10.72
C SER A 126 -8.89 -9.27 -10.83
N LEU A 127 -9.82 -8.58 -10.13
CA LEU A 127 -11.26 -8.88 -10.21
C LEU A 127 -11.85 -8.66 -11.61
N ILE A 128 -11.29 -7.74 -12.40
CA ILE A 128 -11.76 -7.42 -13.76
C ILE A 128 -11.60 -8.63 -14.70
N HIS A 129 -10.65 -9.54 -14.42
CA HIS A 129 -10.42 -10.76 -15.19
C HIS A 129 -11.21 -11.98 -14.69
N GLY A 130 -12.26 -11.78 -13.87
CA GLY A 130 -13.10 -12.87 -13.36
C GLY A 130 -12.51 -13.66 -12.19
N VAL A 131 -11.41 -13.20 -11.60
CA VAL A 131 -10.87 -13.77 -10.36
C VAL A 131 -11.75 -13.31 -9.20
N GLN A 132 -12.57 -14.19 -8.62
CA GLN A 132 -13.52 -13.82 -7.56
C GLN A 132 -12.86 -13.80 -6.17
N PHE A 133 -12.18 -12.70 -5.85
CA PHE A 133 -11.85 -12.34 -4.45
C PHE A 133 -12.58 -11.05 -4.01
N ALA A 134 -13.80 -10.87 -4.49
CA ALA A 134 -14.60 -9.66 -4.31
C ALA A 134 -14.87 -9.30 -2.83
N TRP A 135 -14.97 -10.31 -1.95
CA TRP A 135 -15.27 -10.11 -0.53
C TRP A 135 -14.10 -9.52 0.27
N LEU A 136 -12.85 -9.90 -0.02
CA LEU A 136 -11.65 -9.36 0.64
C LEU A 136 -11.39 -7.90 0.24
N VAL A 137 -11.69 -7.56 -1.02
CA VAL A 137 -11.58 -6.19 -1.54
C VAL A 137 -12.70 -5.29 -0.99
N LEU A 138 -13.92 -5.80 -0.83
CA LEU A 138 -15.01 -5.05 -0.19
C LEU A 138 -14.77 -4.82 1.30
N LEU A 139 -14.28 -5.83 2.03
CA LEU A 139 -13.92 -5.69 3.43
C LEU A 139 -12.85 -4.63 3.64
N THR A 140 -11.81 -4.61 2.82
CA THR A 140 -10.72 -3.64 2.96
C THR A 140 -11.13 -2.22 2.61
N ILE A 141 -11.99 -2.00 1.61
CA ILE A 141 -12.57 -0.69 1.30
C ILE A 141 -13.53 -0.22 2.41
N LEU A 142 -14.37 -1.11 2.93
CA LEU A 142 -15.32 -0.78 3.99
C LEU A 142 -14.60 -0.51 5.32
N ILE A 143 -13.58 -1.30 5.66
CA ILE A 143 -12.73 -1.11 6.84
C ILE A 143 -11.93 0.18 6.71
N PHE A 144 -11.33 0.47 5.54
CA PHE A 144 -10.59 1.71 5.32
C PHE A 144 -11.52 2.94 5.37
N ARG A 145 -12.66 2.91 4.66
CA ARG A 145 -13.65 4.00 4.67
C ARG A 145 -14.25 4.23 6.06
N TRP A 146 -14.53 3.16 6.79
CA TRP A 146 -15.08 3.22 8.14
C TRP A 146 -14.03 3.68 9.15
N SER A 147 -12.79 3.19 9.11
CA SER A 147 -11.69 3.64 9.97
C SER A 147 -11.36 5.11 9.73
N VAL A 148 -11.26 5.55 8.47
CA VAL A 148 -11.00 6.96 8.14
C VAL A 148 -12.17 7.85 8.59
N ARG A 149 -13.42 7.47 8.33
CA ARG A 149 -14.59 8.25 8.79
C ARG A 149 -14.73 8.29 10.31
N ARG A 150 -14.45 7.18 11.00
CA ARG A 150 -14.54 7.08 12.47
C ARG A 150 -13.42 7.86 13.16
N MET A 151 -12.25 7.91 12.54
CA MET A 151 -11.10 8.65 13.05
C MET A 151 -11.24 10.17 12.82
N VAL A 152 -11.73 10.58 11.64
CA VAL A 152 -12.05 12.00 11.37
C VAL A 152 -13.14 12.52 12.30
N ARG A 153 -14.21 11.72 12.54
CA ARG A 153 -15.27 12.12 13.48
C ARG A 153 -14.82 12.23 14.94
N ARG A 154 -13.78 11.51 15.36
CA ARG A 154 -13.22 11.55 16.72
C ARG A 154 -12.20 12.66 16.94
N LEU A 155 -11.80 13.38 15.89
CA LEU A 155 -10.84 14.48 15.95
C LEU A 155 -11.52 15.86 15.88
N VAL A 156 -12.80 15.90 15.52
CA VAL A 156 -13.63 17.12 15.43
C VAL A 156 -14.57 17.27 16.64
N THR A 157 -14.48 16.35 17.61
CA THR A 157 -15.13 16.39 18.93
C THR A 157 -14.07 16.27 20.00
#